data_AF-A0AA36J8B2-F1
#
_entry.id   AF-A0AA36J8B2-F1
#
_cell.length_a   1.000
_cell.length_b   1.000
_cell.length_c   1.000
_cell.angle_alpha   90.00
_cell.angle_beta   90.00
_cell.angle_gamma   90.00
#
_symmetry.space_group_name_H-M   'P 1'
#
loop_
_entity.id
_entity.type
_entity.pdbx_description
1 polymer ?
#
loop_
_entity_poly.entity_id
_entity_poly.type
_entity_poly.pdbx_seq_one_letter_code
_entity_poly.pdbx_strand_id
1 'polypeptide(L)'
;MEAMGVIRKGLEWRRAREFFYWRVRCRLLLKEVEDQIRLADADLSAQAAQALLAGWVSEAGKADDDQAAVVFLEASPFADKIEQLKVDATKRQIQALLAKLPEEERESLR
;
A
#
# COMPACT_ATOMS: atom_id res chain seq x y z
N MET A 1 -15.99 -18.35 -18.89
CA MET A 1 -15.30 -18.14 -17.59
C MET A 1 -14.85 -16.70 -17.45
N GLU A 2 -14.05 -16.17 -18.38
CA GLU A 2 -13.63 -14.75 -18.36
C GLU A 2 -14.82 -13.78 -18.45
N ALA A 3 -15.74 -13.98 -19.40
CA ALA A 3 -16.97 -13.20 -19.52
C ALA A 3 -17.91 -13.29 -18.29
N MET A 4 -17.74 -14.32 -17.47
CA MET A 4 -18.50 -14.50 -16.22
C MET A 4 -17.75 -13.92 -15.00
N GLY A 5 -16.58 -13.30 -15.20
CA GLY A 5 -15.76 -12.70 -14.15
C GLY A 5 -15.09 -13.69 -13.18
N VAL A 6 -15.21 -15.00 -13.40
CA VAL A 6 -14.64 -16.02 -12.48
C VAL A 6 -13.12 -16.18 -12.65
N ILE A 7 -12.57 -15.75 -13.78
CA ILE A 7 -11.13 -15.68 -14.03
C ILE A 7 -10.79 -14.30 -14.58
N ARG A 8 -9.59 -13.80 -14.29
CA ARG A 8 -9.15 -12.48 -14.74
C ARG A 8 -8.86 -12.42 -16.24
N LYS A 9 -8.25 -13.48 -16.79
CA LYS A 9 -7.80 -13.53 -18.19
C LYS A 9 -7.53 -14.96 -18.65
N GLY A 10 -7.97 -15.32 -19.86
CA GLY A 10 -7.54 -16.54 -20.55
C GLY A 10 -6.08 -16.46 -21.00
N LEU A 11 -5.30 -17.52 -20.78
CA LEU A 11 -3.87 -17.55 -21.08
C LEU A 11 -3.53 -18.63 -22.09
N GLU A 12 -2.67 -18.31 -23.05
CA GLU A 12 -2.02 -19.29 -23.91
C GLU A 12 -0.89 -19.98 -23.15
N TRP A 13 -0.89 -21.32 -23.13
CA TRP A 13 0.11 -22.11 -22.39
C TRP A 13 1.56 -21.72 -22.74
N ARG A 14 1.83 -21.47 -24.03
CA ARG A 14 3.17 -21.08 -24.51
C ARG A 14 3.70 -19.81 -23.86
N ARG A 15 2.82 -18.88 -23.46
CA ARG A 15 3.17 -17.60 -22.83
C ARG A 15 2.90 -17.57 -21.32
N ALA A 16 2.38 -18.66 -20.75
CA ALA A 16 1.99 -18.71 -19.35
C ALA A 16 3.16 -18.41 -18.40
N ARG A 17 4.36 -18.93 -18.70
CA ARG A 17 5.56 -18.68 -17.87
C ARG A 17 5.92 -17.20 -17.78
N GLU A 18 5.95 -16.50 -18.93
CA GLU A 18 6.26 -15.07 -18.98
C GLU A 18 5.20 -14.26 -18.22
N PHE A 19 3.92 -14.57 -18.45
CA PHE A 19 2.82 -13.94 -17.74
C PHE A 19 2.94 -14.09 -16.22
N PHE A 20 3.12 -15.33 -15.73
CA PHE A 20 3.20 -15.58 -14.29
C PHE A 20 4.47 -15.02 -13.65
N TYR A 21 5.58 -14.97 -14.38
CA TYR A 21 6.80 -14.33 -13.87
C TYR A 21 6.54 -12.87 -13.46
N TRP A 22 6.00 -12.07 -14.37
CA TRP A 22 5.70 -10.66 -14.10
C TRP A 22 4.59 -10.51 -13.08
N ARG A 23 3.53 -11.33 -13.18
CA ARG A 23 2.40 -11.26 -12.26
C ARG A 23 2.80 -11.56 -10.82
N VAL A 24 3.61 -12.60 -10.60
CA VAL A 24 4.05 -12.98 -9.25
C VAL A 24 5.00 -11.92 -8.69
N ARG A 25 5.96 -11.44 -9.49
CA ARG A 25 6.88 -10.37 -9.07
C ARG A 25 6.13 -9.09 -8.68
N CYS A 26 5.18 -8.66 -9.50
CA CYS A 26 4.31 -7.51 -9.22
C CYS A 26 3.55 -7.71 -7.90
N ARG A 27 2.95 -8.88 -7.68
CA ARG A 27 2.20 -9.19 -6.46
C ARG A 27 3.07 -9.20 -5.21
N LEU A 28 4.32 -9.68 -5.29
CA LEU A 28 5.25 -9.67 -4.17
C LEU A 28 5.64 -8.23 -3.81
N LEU A 29 6.01 -7.40 -4.79
CA LEU A 29 6.34 -6.00 -4.55
C LEU A 29 5.16 -5.20 -3.97
N LEU A 30 3.96 -5.39 -4.51
CA LEU A 30 2.76 -4.77 -3.96
C LEU A 30 2.53 -5.19 -2.51
N LYS A 31 2.75 -6.47 -2.19
CA LYS A 31 2.61 -6.97 -0.83
C LYS A 31 3.66 -6.38 0.12
N GLU A 32 4.90 -6.22 -0.33
CA GLU A 32 5.96 -5.55 0.44
C GLU A 32 5.60 -4.09 0.75
N VAL A 33 5.09 -3.34 -0.23
CA VAL A 33 4.63 -1.96 -0.02
C VAL A 33 3.42 -1.91 0.92
N GLU A 34 2.46 -2.83 0.79
CA GLU A 34 1.34 -2.96 1.72
C GLU A 34 1.82 -3.21 3.16
N ASP A 35 2.84 -4.04 3.33
CA ASP A 35 3.45 -4.30 4.64
C ASP A 35 4.15 -3.06 5.20
N GLN A 36 4.85 -2.29 4.36
CA GLN A 36 5.43 -1.00 4.77
C GLN A 36 4.36 0.01 5.19
N ILE A 37 3.22 0.08 4.48
CA ILE A 37 2.09 0.95 4.85
C ILE A 37 1.54 0.55 6.21
N ARG A 38 1.32 -0.75 6.47
CA ARG A 38 0.81 -1.23 7.76
C ARG A 38 1.82 -1.09 8.90
N LEU A 39 3.12 -1.10 8.59
CA LEU A 39 4.16 -0.79 9.58
C LEU A 39 4.22 0.71 9.90
N ALA A 40 3.96 1.58 8.91
CA ALA A 40 3.91 3.02 9.09
C ALA A 40 2.66 3.46 9.88
N ASP A 41 1.53 2.78 9.67
CA ASP A 41 0.29 3.00 10.42
C ASP A 41 -0.33 1.67 10.86
N ALA A 42 -0.05 1.27 12.10
CA ALA A 42 -0.52 0.03 12.68
C ALA A 42 -2.04 0.01 12.96
N ASP A 43 -2.69 1.17 13.01
CA ASP A 43 -4.13 1.30 13.21
C ASP A 43 -4.91 1.07 11.90
N LEU A 44 -4.21 1.06 10.75
CA LEU A 44 -4.82 0.87 9.45
C LEU A 44 -5.17 -0.62 9.22
N SER A 45 -6.42 -0.90 8.85
CA SER A 45 -6.82 -2.27 8.51
C SER A 45 -6.14 -2.73 7.21
N ALA A 46 -5.93 -4.04 7.06
CA ALA A 46 -5.34 -4.61 5.83
C ALA A 46 -6.13 -4.21 4.57
N GLN A 47 -7.46 -4.19 4.65
CA GLN A 47 -8.31 -3.80 3.53
C GLN A 47 -8.16 -2.32 3.18
N ALA A 48 -8.00 -1.44 4.18
CA ALA A 48 -7.73 -0.02 3.95
C ALA A 48 -6.34 0.21 3.34
N ALA A 49 -5.31 -0.51 3.82
CA ALA A 49 -3.96 -0.45 3.26
C ALA A 49 -3.94 -0.87 1.79
N GLN A 50 -4.64 -1.96 1.48
CA GLN A 50 -4.77 -2.46 0.11
C GLN A 50 -5.50 -1.48 -0.80
N ALA A 51 -6.59 -0.86 -0.33
CA ALA A 51 -7.35 0.13 -1.09
C ALA A 51 -6.51 1.39 -1.37
N LEU A 52 -5.76 1.86 -0.37
CA LEU A 52 -4.88 3.01 -0.48
C LEU A 52 -3.74 2.76 -1.48
N LEU A 53 -3.07 1.60 -1.38
CA LEU A 53 -2.06 1.19 -2.36
C LEU A 53 -2.64 1.06 -3.77
N ALA A 54 -3.83 0.46 -3.91
CA ALA A 54 -4.50 0.33 -5.21
C ALA A 54 -4.79 1.71 -5.82
N GLY A 55 -5.22 2.68 -5.00
CA GLY A 55 -5.38 4.08 -5.42
C GLY A 55 -4.08 4.68 -5.95
N TRP A 56 -2.98 4.55 -5.21
CA TRP A 56 -1.68 5.10 -5.63
C TRP A 56 -1.15 4.48 -6.93
N VAL A 57 -1.32 3.17 -7.11
CA VAL A 57 -0.89 2.47 -8.33
C VAL A 57 -1.79 2.84 -9.52
N SER A 58 -3.09 3.06 -9.28
CA SER A 58 -4.03 3.55 -10.28
C SER A 58 -3.71 4.98 -10.71
N GLU A 59 -3.41 5.87 -9.76
CA GLU A 59 -2.95 7.24 -10.02
C GLU A 59 -1.69 7.27 -10.89
N ALA A 60 -0.77 6.33 -10.66
CA ALA A 60 0.45 6.18 -11.46
C ALA A 60 0.21 5.56 -12.85
N GLY A 61 -1.02 5.12 -13.15
CA GLY A 61 -1.37 4.48 -14.43
C GLY A 61 -0.69 3.12 -14.63
N LYS A 62 -0.37 2.40 -13.55
CA LYS A 62 0.37 1.11 -13.61
C LYS A 62 -0.48 -0.11 -13.23
N ALA A 63 -1.79 0.04 -13.04
CA ALA A 63 -2.64 -1.04 -12.54
C ALA A 63 -2.83 -2.23 -13.51
N ASP A 64 -2.72 -1.97 -14.82
CA ASP A 64 -3.10 -2.95 -15.86
C ASP A 64 -1.91 -3.66 -16.53
N ASP A 65 -0.68 -3.21 -16.29
CA ASP A 65 0.54 -3.77 -16.86
C ASP A 65 1.50 -4.21 -15.74
N ASP A 66 1.56 -5.52 -15.51
CA ASP A 66 2.40 -6.10 -14.46
C ASP A 66 3.90 -5.83 -14.67
N GLN A 67 4.38 -5.74 -15.92
CA GLN A 67 5.79 -5.48 -16.19
C GLN A 67 6.12 -4.01 -15.89
N ALA A 68 5.28 -3.09 -16.38
CA ALA A 68 5.46 -1.67 -16.09
C ALA A 68 5.30 -1.36 -14.60
N ALA A 69 4.39 -2.06 -13.91
CA ALA A 69 4.21 -1.96 -12.46
C ALA A 69 5.46 -2.41 -11.70
N VAL A 70 6.07 -3.54 -12.08
CA VAL A 70 7.30 -4.02 -11.44
C VAL A 70 8.42 -2.99 -11.55
N VAL A 71 8.71 -2.51 -12.77
CA VAL A 71 9.78 -1.52 -12.99
C VAL A 71 9.52 -0.24 -12.19
N PHE A 72 8.26 0.18 -12.11
CA PHE A 72 7.87 1.35 -11.32
C PHE A 72 8.04 1.12 -9.82
N LEU A 73 7.58 -0.01 -9.29
CA LEU A 73 7.62 -0.33 -7.86
C LEU A 73 9.05 -0.55 -7.35
N GLU A 74 9.93 -1.10 -8.17
CA GLU A 74 11.35 -1.27 -7.84
C GLU A 74 12.07 0.06 -7.57
N ALA A 75 11.60 1.16 -8.16
CA ALA A 75 12.13 2.49 -7.89
C ALA A 75 11.66 3.08 -6.55
N SER A 76 10.89 2.33 -5.74
CA SER A 76 10.33 2.76 -4.45
C SER A 76 9.58 4.11 -4.51
N PRO A 77 8.64 4.29 -5.44
CA PRO A 77 8.02 5.58 -5.75
C PRO A 77 7.11 6.13 -4.63
N PHE A 78 6.80 5.29 -3.64
CA PHE A 78 5.91 5.62 -2.54
C PHE A 78 6.63 5.87 -1.22
N ALA A 79 7.96 5.88 -1.19
CA ALA A 79 8.74 6.08 0.04
C ALA A 79 8.31 7.36 0.79
N ASP A 80 8.22 8.49 0.09
CA ASP A 80 7.81 9.77 0.70
C ASP A 80 6.37 9.73 1.23
N LYS A 81 5.46 9.06 0.50
CA LYS A 81 4.06 8.90 0.93
C LYS A 81 3.97 8.04 2.20
N ILE A 82 4.79 6.99 2.31
CA ILE A 82 4.85 6.11 3.48
C ILE A 82 5.43 6.86 4.69
N GLU A 83 6.47 7.68 4.50
CA GLU A 83 7.01 8.51 5.58
C GLU A 83 5.97 9.54 6.08
N GLN A 84 5.21 10.16 5.17
CA GLN A 84 4.10 11.04 5.56
C GLN A 84 3.04 10.31 6.39
N LEU A 85 2.65 9.09 5.98
CA LEU A 85 1.71 8.27 6.75
C LEU A 85 2.21 7.99 8.17
N LYS A 86 3.50 7.69 8.33
CA LYS A 86 4.13 7.46 9.64
C LYS A 86 4.10 8.70 10.52
N VAL A 87 4.38 9.87 9.94
CA VAL A 87 4.28 11.16 10.64
C VAL A 87 2.85 11.40 11.12
N ASP A 88 1.85 11.16 10.26
CA ASP A 88 0.45 11.39 10.61
C ASP A 88 -0.11 10.36 11.61
N ALA A 89 0.36 9.11 11.56
CA ALA A 89 0.10 8.13 12.61
C ALA A 89 0.68 8.58 13.96
N THR A 90 1.93 9.04 13.96
CA THR A 90 2.60 9.53 15.17
C THR A 90 1.88 10.76 15.77
N LYS A 91 1.46 11.72 14.92
CA LYS A 91 0.66 12.87 15.37
C LYS A 91 -0.64 12.43 16.06
N ARG A 92 -1.37 11.47 15.48
CA ARG A 92 -2.59 10.90 16.07
C ARG A 92 -2.30 10.25 17.43
N GLN A 93 -1.21 9.50 17.53
CA GLN A 93 -0.79 8.89 18.80
C GLN A 93 -0.46 9.95 19.86
N ILE A 94 0.30 11.00 19.50
CA ILE A 94 0.62 12.11 20.41
C ILE A 94 -0.67 12.79 20.89
N GLN A 95 -1.60 13.11 19.99
CA GLN A 95 -2.88 13.72 20.34
C GLN A 95 -3.70 12.82 21.28
N ALA A 96 -3.74 11.51 21.03
CA ALA A 96 -4.43 10.55 21.88
C ALA A 96 -3.79 10.45 23.28
N LEU A 97 -2.47 10.57 23.39
CA LEU A 97 -1.76 10.61 24.67
C LEU A 97 -2.00 11.93 25.41
N LEU A 98 -1.94 13.07 24.72
CA LEU A 98 -2.30 14.38 25.28
C LEU A 98 -3.72 14.38 25.86
N ALA A 99 -4.68 13.77 25.16
CA ALA A 99 -6.06 13.64 25.63
C ALA A 99 -6.22 12.77 26.89
N LYS A 100 -5.21 11.97 27.27
CA LYS A 100 -5.20 11.16 28.50
C LYS A 100 -4.50 11.85 29.68
N LEU A 101 -3.71 12.89 29.43
CA LEU A 101 -3.01 13.64 30.47
C LEU A 101 -3.98 14.52 31.28
N PRO A 102 -3.76 14.71 32.60
CA PRO A 102 -4.50 15.68 33.42
C PRO A 102 -4.34 17.10 32.90
N GLU A 103 -5.34 17.97 33.12
CA GLU A 103 -5.32 19.38 32.68
C GLU A 103 -4.04 20.13 33.13
N GLU A 104 -3.57 19.88 34.35
CA GLU A 104 -2.38 20.53 34.93
C GLU A 104 -1.08 20.23 34.16
N GLU A 105 -0.94 19.02 33.62
CA GLU A 105 0.23 18.62 32.83
C GLU A 105 0.13 19.09 31.37
N ARG A 106 -1.07 19.41 30.88
CA ARG A 106 -1.28 19.97 29.54
C ARG A 106 -0.90 21.44 29.46
N GLU A 107 -1.15 22.21 30.51
CA GLU A 107 -0.80 23.63 30.55
C GLU A 107 0.71 23.87 30.58
N SER A 108 1.50 22.93 31.13
CA SER A 108 2.97 23.04 31.17
C SER A 108 3.67 22.73 29.83
N LEU A 109 2.93 22.18 28.85
CA LEU A 109 3.43 21.81 27.52
C LEU A 109 3.04 22.82 26.41
N ARG A 110 2.27 23.86 26.75
CA ARG A 110 1.93 24.98 25.84
C ARG A 110 3.01 26.04 25.81
#